data_AF-A0A660A7E1-F1
#
_entry.id   AF-A0A660A7E1-F1
#
_cell.length_a   1.000
_cell.length_b   1.000
_cell.length_c   1.000
_cell.angle_alpha   90.00
_cell.angle_beta   90.00
_cell.angle_gamma   90.00
#
_symmetry.space_group_name_H-M   'P 1'
#
loop_
_entity.id
_entity.type
_entity.pdbx_description
1 polymer ?
#
loop_
_entity_poly.entity_id
_entity_poly.type
_entity_poly.pdbx_seq_one_letter_code
_entity_poly.pdbx_strand_id
1 'polypeptide(L)'
;ELRQSTGLKDDFGKELFVDDVILWSYWDEFKDSGRAKIIFYEGMFKLVDIRIGKDVWDNLFNCLENCDVYLQGNIYENPEFWRIKNDQ
;
A
#
# COMPACT_ATOMS: atom_id res chain seq x y z
N GLU A 1 -4.20 -15.32 -10.89
CA GLU A 1 -5.34 -14.38 -11.05
C GLU A 1 -4.90 -13.18 -11.87
N LEU A 2 -5.82 -12.54 -12.59
CA LEU A 2 -5.55 -11.28 -13.28
C LEU A 2 -5.76 -10.13 -12.27
N ARG A 3 -4.70 -9.40 -11.92
CA ARG A 3 -4.82 -8.25 -11.03
C ARG A 3 -4.97 -6.96 -11.82
N GLN A 4 -5.78 -6.04 -11.31
CA GLN A 4 -5.93 -4.71 -11.89
C GLN A 4 -4.65 -3.90 -11.64
N SER A 5 -4.01 -3.45 -12.71
CA SER A 5 -2.90 -2.50 -12.63
C SER A 5 -3.40 -1.13 -12.17
N THR A 6 -2.58 -0.44 -11.37
CA THR A 6 -2.82 0.95 -10.99
C THR A 6 -2.32 1.95 -12.04
N GLY A 7 -1.45 1.51 -12.96
CA GLY A 7 -0.68 2.39 -13.86
C GLY A 7 0.43 3.19 -13.17
N LEU A 8 0.61 3.00 -11.86
CA LEU A 8 1.61 3.69 -11.04
C LEU A 8 2.75 2.74 -10.67
N LYS A 9 3.87 3.32 -10.23
CA LYS A 9 5.09 2.59 -9.90
C LYS A 9 5.63 2.98 -8.53
N ASP A 10 6.34 2.05 -7.90
CA ASP A 10 7.15 2.32 -6.71
C ASP A 10 8.46 3.04 -7.07
N ASP A 11 9.26 3.40 -6.06
CA ASP A 11 10.51 4.16 -6.27
C ASP A 11 11.60 3.38 -7.02
N PHE A 12 11.47 2.05 -7.11
CA PHE A 12 12.33 1.20 -7.94
C PHE A 12 11.78 1.00 -9.35
N GLY A 13 10.67 1.67 -9.70
CA GLY A 13 10.03 1.57 -10.99
C GLY A 13 9.20 0.30 -11.20
N LYS A 14 8.91 -0.46 -10.14
CA LYS A 14 8.03 -1.64 -10.20
C LYS A 14 6.59 -1.19 -10.27
N GLU A 15 5.83 -1.79 -11.19
CA GLU A 15 4.41 -1.53 -11.33
C GLU A 15 3.64 -2.01 -10.10
N LEU A 16 2.68 -1.20 -9.65
CA LEU A 16 1.82 -1.48 -8.50
C LEU A 16 0.44 -1.95 -8.96
N PHE A 17 -0.08 -2.97 -8.30
CA PHE A 17 -1.38 -3.58 -8.58
C PHE A 17 -2.32 -3.51 -7.38
N VAL A 18 -3.62 -3.68 -7.62
CA VAL A 18 -4.58 -3.95 -6.54
C VAL A 18 -4.13 -5.20 -5.78
N ASP A 19 -4.29 -5.17 -4.45
CA ASP A 19 -3.90 -6.19 -3.47
C ASP A 19 -2.40 -6.33 -3.20
N ASP A 20 -1.57 -5.48 -3.82
CA ASP A 20 -0.18 -5.31 -3.39
C ASP A 20 -0.10 -4.60 -2.03
N VAL A 21 0.96 -4.91 -1.29
CA VAL A 21 1.30 -4.27 -0.03
C VAL A 21 2.55 -3.42 -0.24
N ILE A 22 2.44 -2.13 0.08
CA ILE A 22 3.55 -1.18 0.02
C ILE A 22 4.02 -0.81 1.42
N LEU A 23 5.32 -0.51 1.53
CA LEU A 23 5.89 0.26 2.62
C LEU A 23 5.96 1.71 2.16
N TRP A 24 5.43 2.62 2.95
CA TRP A 24 5.50 4.06 2.68
C TRP A 24 6.15 4.78 3.87
N SER A 25 6.89 5.84 3.58
CA SER A 25 7.51 6.72 4.58
C SER A 25 7.43 8.17 4.12
N TYR A 26 6.86 9.06 4.94
CA TYR A 26 6.77 10.49 4.65
C TYR A 26 8.17 11.11 4.50
N TRP A 27 8.31 12.05 3.57
CA TRP A 27 9.55 12.81 3.38
C TRP A 27 9.84 13.83 4.48
N ASP A 28 8.85 14.17 5.30
CA ASP A 28 8.94 15.25 6.27
C ASP A 28 9.68 14.88 7.56
N GLU A 29 9.84 15.88 8.44
CA GLU A 29 10.54 15.74 9.72
C GLU A 29 9.77 14.88 10.74
N PHE A 30 8.46 14.70 10.53
CA PHE A 30 7.58 13.90 11.39
C PHE A 30 7.72 12.40 11.09
N LYS A 31 8.22 12.03 9.90
CA LYS A 31 8.66 10.67 9.51
C LYS A 31 7.67 9.58 9.89
N ASP A 32 6.38 9.78 9.60
CA ASP A 32 5.42 8.69 9.73
C ASP A 32 5.69 7.66 8.63
N SER A 33 5.42 6.40 8.94
CA SER A 33 5.61 5.29 8.02
C SER A 33 4.64 4.17 8.32
N GLY A 34 4.31 3.39 7.29
CA GLY A 34 3.35 2.32 7.44
C GLY A 34 3.40 1.30 6.34
N ARG A 35 2.63 0.23 6.54
CA ARG A 35 2.34 -0.76 5.49
C ARG A 35 0.88 -0.71 5.15
N ALA A 36 0.60 -0.54 3.87
CA ALA A 36 -0.76 -0.43 3.38
C ALA A 36 -0.98 -1.36 2.20
N LYS A 37 -2.18 -1.93 2.13
CA LYS A 37 -2.66 -2.66 0.96
C LYS A 37 -3.34 -1.70 0.00
N ILE A 38 -3.06 -1.85 -1.29
CA ILE A 38 -3.74 -1.13 -2.35
C ILE A 38 -5.09 -1.78 -2.61
N ILE A 39 -6.18 -1.00 -2.56
CA ILE A 39 -7.52 -1.43 -2.96
C ILE A 39 -8.09 -0.48 -4.00
N PHE A 40 -9.04 -0.94 -4.81
CA PHE A 40 -9.84 -0.06 -5.66
C PHE A 40 -11.23 0.11 -5.06
N TYR A 41 -11.60 1.34 -4.73
CA TYR A 41 -12.88 1.65 -4.10
C TYR A 41 -13.37 3.03 -4.56
N GLU A 42 -14.65 3.11 -4.94
CA GLU A 42 -15.30 4.36 -5.40
C GLU A 42 -14.50 5.14 -6.47
N GLY A 43 -13.90 4.40 -7.42
CA GLY A 43 -13.18 5.01 -8.54
C GLY A 43 -11.75 5.44 -8.24
N MET A 44 -11.23 5.15 -7.04
CA MET A 44 -9.87 5.53 -6.63
C MET A 44 -9.08 4.34 -6.09
N PHE A 45 -7.75 4.40 -6.26
CA PHE A 45 -6.84 3.49 -5.59
C PHE A 45 -6.57 4.00 -4.18
N LYS A 46 -7.09 3.31 -3.17
CA LYS A 46 -6.92 3.65 -1.75
C LYS A 46 -5.82 2.81 -1.11
N LEU A 47 -5.32 3.30 0.02
CA LEU A 47 -4.33 2.63 0.85
C LEU A 47 -4.92 2.33 2.23
N VAL A 48 -5.05 1.04 2.53
CA VAL A 48 -5.62 0.56 3.79
C VAL A 48 -4.52 -0.08 4.63
N ASP A 49 -4.30 0.40 5.86
CA ASP A 49 -3.34 -0.24 6.76
C ASP A 49 -3.76 -1.69 7.03
N ILE A 50 -2.82 -2.61 6.83
CA ILE A 50 -3.09 -4.05 6.88
C ILE A 50 -3.41 -4.57 8.29
N ARG A 51 -3.01 -3.84 9.33
CA ARG A 51 -3.21 -4.20 10.75
C ARG A 51 -4.58 -3.72 11.22
N ILE A 52 -4.86 -2.43 11.07
CA ILE A 52 -6.07 -1.81 11.61
C ILE A 52 -7.24 -1.76 10.61
N GLY A 53 -6.98 -1.98 9.32
CA GLY A 53 -8.00 -1.99 8.28
C GLY A 53 -8.63 -0.61 8.01
N LYS A 54 -7.90 0.47 8.30
CA LYS A 54 -8.34 1.85 8.07
C LYS A 54 -7.55 2.50 6.94
N ASP A 55 -8.21 3.41 6.24
CA ASP A 55 -7.55 4.28 5.26
C ASP A 55 -6.43 5.05 5.96
N VAL A 56 -5.23 5.01 5.38
CA VAL A 56 -4.06 5.77 5.88
C VAL A 56 -3.66 6.91 4.95
N TRP A 57 -4.23 6.95 3.76
CA TRP A 57 -4.03 8.00 2.76
C TRP A 57 -5.31 8.23 1.97
N ASP A 58 -5.49 9.44 1.46
CA ASP A 58 -6.60 9.79 0.58
C ASP A 58 -6.63 8.88 -0.66
N ASN A 59 -5.48 8.67 -1.30
CA ASN A 59 -5.28 7.74 -2.40
C ASN A 59 -3.78 7.44 -2.66
N LEU A 60 -3.52 6.42 -3.47
CA LEU A 60 -2.17 5.98 -3.85
C LEU A 60 -1.36 7.08 -4.56
N PHE A 61 -1.99 7.88 -5.42
CA PHE A 61 -1.29 8.95 -6.13
C PHE A 61 -0.77 10.02 -5.16
N ASN A 62 -1.61 10.46 -4.21
CA ASN A 62 -1.21 11.41 -3.19
C ASN A 62 -0.07 10.86 -2.31
N CYS A 63 -0.09 9.56 -1.98
CA CYS A 63 1.01 8.92 -1.24
C CYS A 63 2.33 8.97 -2.02
N LEU A 64 2.34 8.60 -3.30
CA LEU A 64 3.54 8.59 -4.14
C LEU A 64 4.17 9.98 -4.32
N GLU A 65 3.37 11.04 -4.29
CA GLU A 65 3.87 12.43 -4.41
C GLU A 65 4.50 12.95 -3.11
N ASN A 66 4.34 12.26 -1.98
CA ASN A 66 4.74 12.74 -0.64
C ASN A 66 5.59 11.74 0.17
N CYS A 67 5.83 10.54 -0.37
CA CYS A 67 6.49 9.45 0.35
C CYS A 67 7.49 8.71 -0.51
N ASP A 68 8.47 8.12 0.17
CA ASP A 68 9.20 6.99 -0.38
C ASP A 68 8.29 5.77 -0.32
N VAL A 69 8.11 5.07 -1.44
CA VAL A 69 7.19 3.94 -1.59
C VAL A 69 7.90 2.73 -2.17
N TYR A 70 7.78 1.60 -1.47
CA TYR A 70 8.45 0.35 -1.85
C TYR A 70 7.46 -0.82 -1.83
N LEU A 71 7.34 -1.54 -2.94
CA LEU A 71 6.56 -2.78 -3.01
C LEU A 71 7.17 -3.83 -2.08
N GLN A 72 6.35 -4.39 -1.17
CA GLN A 72 6.76 -5.43 -0.22
C GLN A 72 6.30 -6.83 -0.63
N GLY A 73 5.36 -6.92 -1.58
CA GLY A 73 4.73 -8.17 -1.99
C GLY A 73 3.22 -7.98 -2.08
N ASN A 74 2.46 -9.06 -1.92
CA ASN A 74 1.01 -9.03 -2.04
C ASN A 74 0.33 -10.06 -1.14
N ILE A 75 -0.95 -9.85 -0.85
CA ILE A 75 -1.68 -10.70 0.11
C ILE A 75 -1.87 -12.17 -0.29
N TYR A 76 -1.57 -12.53 -1.54
CA TYR A 76 -1.73 -13.90 -2.04
C TYR A 76 -0.44 -14.71 -1.91
N GLU A 77 0.69 -14.08 -2.22
CA GLU A 77 2.02 -14.71 -2.16
C GLU A 77 2.65 -14.56 -0.76
N ASN A 78 2.21 -13.56 0.00
CA ASN A 78 2.72 -13.22 1.33
C ASN A 78 1.62 -13.33 2.40
N PRO A 79 1.21 -14.55 2.79
CA PRO A 79 0.14 -14.77 3.75
C PRO A 79 0.46 -14.22 5.15
N GLU A 80 1.72 -13.94 5.46
CA GLU A 80 2.15 -13.28 6.69
C GLU A 80 1.48 -11.92 6.91
N PHE A 81 1.11 -11.21 5.84
CA PHE A 81 0.40 -9.93 5.96
C PHE A 81 -0.99 -10.09 6.61
N TRP A 82 -1.60 -11.28 6.56
CA TRP A 82 -2.85 -11.57 7.26
C TRP A 82 -2.65 -11.91 8.74
N ARG A 83 -1.51 -12.51 9.09
CA ARG A 83 -1.26 -13.02 10.46
C ARG A 83 -1.13 -11.90 11.49
N ILE A 84 -0.77 -10.69 11.05
CA ILE A 84 -0.61 -9.52 11.91
C ILE A 84 -1.96 -9.08 12.55
N LYS A 85 -3.11 -9.50 12.01
CA LYS A 85 -4.43 -9.22 12.64
C LYS A 85 -4.71 -10.02 13.91
N ASN A 86 -4.02 -11.14 14.15
CA ASN A 86 -4.40 -12.10 15.20
C ASN A 86 -3.59 -11.97 16.49
N ASP A 87 -2.63 -11.04 16.55
CA ASP A 87 -1.76 -10.83 17.72
C ASP A 87 -2.16 -9.59 18.55
N GLN A 88 -3.39 -9.08 18.42
CA GLN A 88 -3.95 -7.98 19.23
C GLN A 88 -5.27 -8.35 19.90
#